data_AF-A0A928DKS2-F1
#
_entry.id   AF-A0A928DKS2-F1
#
_cell.length_a   1.000
_cell.length_b   1.000
_cell.length_c   1.000
_cell.angle_alpha   90.00
_cell.angle_beta   90.00
_cell.angle_gamma   90.00
#
_symmetry.space_group_name_H-M   'P 1'
#
loop_
_entity.id
_entity.type
_entity.pdbx_description
1 polymer ?
#
loop_
_entity_poly.entity_id
_entity_poly.type
_entity_poly.pdbx_seq_one_letter_code
_entity_poly.pdbx_strand_id
1 'polypeptide(L)'
;MKKKTLATLLSIGALISSANAEEWYWLEGDKNINTLPVMTDGTVVNDGDRILFCQDWNTINAEVDTVNGINKLKLAAMSFSGSRGAAGNTEVYIGEGFELTINALHTETKGMIADSQVYFSGDGTVIFEHFRAHQTGTTTQWYIDTATKFTTSKGHLYVGANTTVAFSNLVASSGSREIQIGENGKLSIHYAGTEWQSFNINGLSVDGGTFEFTGNTGKPVMIHGTANSINSLSEDAKVNFLRLAGGSLLTIGEGIEYKVISNNAAVVIENNAKLVLNSENVLTTSSTDLTDDGRIRILCQSGATKASLELGADHAFYDLTSGNGATEFTITLNGNVATFGTIETGTFSKIVITDFENDLLRVTNKETIANVDINKFVAMQGGIQVNVGWIDRGDYLALASGAVPEPAQWAMIFGAVALGFAMYRRRK
;
A
#
# COMPACT_ATOMS: atom_id res chain seq x y z
N MET A 1 -11.09 54.09 39.45
CA MET A 1 -11.34 52.84 38.69
C MET A 1 -10.06 52.49 37.92
N LYS A 2 -9.22 51.64 38.53
CA LYS A 2 -7.97 51.03 38.02
C LYS A 2 -7.66 49.85 38.96
N LYS A 3 -7.27 48.71 38.38
CA LYS A 3 -6.92 47.42 39.02
C LYS A 3 -5.88 47.57 40.14
N LYS A 4 -6.01 46.75 41.20
CA LYS A 4 -5.01 45.71 41.55
C LYS A 4 -5.46 44.78 42.70
N THR A 5 -5.40 43.49 42.38
CA THR A 5 -4.92 42.34 43.17
C THR A 5 -5.56 42.02 44.52
N LEU A 6 -6.33 40.94 44.57
CA LEU A 6 -6.55 40.16 45.78
C LEU A 6 -6.03 38.73 45.50
N ALA A 7 -4.96 38.36 46.22
CA ALA A 7 -4.42 37.01 46.23
C ALA A 7 -5.30 36.15 47.15
N THR A 8 -5.93 35.12 46.60
CA THR A 8 -6.65 34.11 47.38
C THR A 8 -5.67 33.00 47.75
N LEU A 9 -5.16 33.04 48.98
CA LEU A 9 -4.78 31.84 49.72
C LEU A 9 -6.07 31.27 50.31
N LEU A 10 -6.45 30.04 49.96
CA LEU A 10 -7.33 29.25 50.82
C LEU A 10 -6.98 27.78 50.73
N SER A 11 -6.79 27.26 51.94
CA SER A 11 -6.21 25.99 52.35
C SER A 11 -7.13 24.80 52.13
N ILE A 12 -6.49 23.66 51.85
CA ILE A 12 -7.03 22.29 51.95
C ILE A 12 -7.62 22.05 53.35
N GLY A 13 -8.80 21.43 53.40
CA GLY A 13 -9.34 20.84 54.63
C GLY A 13 -10.80 20.39 54.54
N ALA A 14 -10.98 19.06 54.58
CA ALA A 14 -12.22 18.29 54.81
C ALA A 14 -13.07 17.92 53.58
N LEU A 15 -12.87 16.69 53.11
CA LEU A 15 -13.84 15.92 52.33
C LEU A 15 -14.42 14.83 53.24
N ILE A 16 -15.73 14.91 53.45
CA ILE A 16 -16.57 13.87 54.02
C ILE A 16 -16.89 12.90 52.88
N SER A 17 -16.65 11.61 53.11
CA SER A 17 -17.03 10.53 52.21
C SER A 17 -18.56 10.40 52.11
N SER A 18 -19.10 10.35 50.90
CA SER A 18 -20.31 9.58 50.63
C SER A 18 -20.13 8.81 49.33
N ALA A 19 -20.18 7.49 49.48
CA ALA A 19 -20.16 6.52 48.40
C ALA A 19 -21.45 6.61 47.56
N ASN A 20 -21.31 6.17 46.31
CA ASN A 20 -22.36 5.86 45.33
C ASN A 20 -22.84 7.04 44.46
N ALA A 21 -22.02 7.37 43.46
CA ALA A 21 -22.51 7.80 42.15
C ALA A 21 -21.50 7.31 41.09
N GLU A 22 -21.98 6.57 40.10
CA GLU A 22 -21.25 6.37 38.84
C GLU A 22 -21.23 7.71 38.10
N GLU A 23 -20.16 8.49 38.27
CA GLU A 23 -19.97 9.72 37.51
C GLU A 23 -19.21 9.42 36.22
N TRP A 24 -19.89 9.69 35.11
CA TRP A 24 -19.29 9.80 33.78
C TRP A 24 -18.84 11.26 33.60
N TYR A 25 -17.57 11.48 33.29
CA TYR A 25 -17.06 12.82 33.01
C TYR A 25 -16.96 13.03 31.51
N TRP A 26 -17.84 13.90 30.99
CA TRP A 26 -17.79 14.42 29.63
C TRP A 26 -16.85 15.63 29.57
N LEU A 27 -16.12 15.78 28.48
CA LEU A 27 -15.54 17.06 28.07
C LEU A 27 -16.67 17.93 27.48
N GLU A 28 -17.47 18.56 28.33
CA GLU A 28 -18.30 19.69 27.88
C GLU A 28 -17.46 20.96 27.86
N GLY A 29 -17.32 21.54 26.67
CA GLY A 29 -16.56 22.75 26.44
C GLY A 29 -17.22 23.97 27.07
N ASP A 30 -17.00 24.17 28.37
CA ASP A 30 -17.14 25.48 28.99
C ASP A 30 -15.81 26.22 28.85
N LYS A 31 -15.86 27.40 28.23
CA LYS A 31 -14.73 28.11 27.57
C LYS A 31 -13.53 28.54 28.43
N ASN A 32 -13.32 28.01 29.65
CA ASN A 32 -12.27 28.51 30.55
C ASN A 32 -11.62 27.46 31.49
N ILE A 33 -11.64 26.16 31.19
CA ILE A 33 -10.95 25.16 32.03
C ILE A 33 -9.89 24.41 31.20
N ASN A 34 -8.63 24.77 31.39
CA ASN A 34 -7.44 24.20 30.70
C ASN A 34 -6.66 23.19 31.57
N THR A 35 -7.33 22.36 32.37
CA THR A 35 -6.64 21.34 33.17
C THR A 35 -7.46 20.06 33.29
N LEU A 36 -6.89 18.95 32.80
CA LEU A 36 -7.32 17.59 33.14
C LEU A 36 -7.02 17.33 34.62
N PRO A 37 -8.00 16.97 35.46
CA PRO A 37 -7.71 16.54 36.82
C PRO A 37 -7.10 15.12 36.80
N VAL A 38 -5.86 15.00 37.26
CA VAL A 38 -5.26 13.71 37.66
C VAL A 38 -5.29 13.69 39.19
N MET A 39 -6.15 12.85 39.78
CA MET A 39 -6.09 12.54 41.21
C MET A 39 -5.36 11.22 41.43
N THR A 40 -4.59 11.15 42.52
CA THR A 40 -3.82 10.00 42.96
C THR A 40 -4.06 9.83 44.44
N ASP A 41 -5.06 9.03 44.78
CA ASP A 41 -5.45 8.77 46.16
C ASP A 41 -5.68 7.27 46.27
N GLY A 42 -4.61 6.57 46.69
CA GLY A 42 -4.47 5.12 46.61
C GLY A 42 -5.71 4.33 47.04
N THR A 43 -6.36 3.69 46.06
CA THR A 43 -7.02 2.39 46.20
C THR A 43 -7.12 1.74 44.83
N VAL A 44 -6.70 0.47 44.76
CA VAL A 44 -6.78 -0.35 43.54
C VAL A 44 -8.23 -0.76 43.34
N VAL A 45 -8.83 -0.38 42.21
CA VAL A 45 -10.10 -0.94 41.74
C VAL A 45 -9.80 -1.90 40.59
N ASN A 46 -10.16 -3.15 40.81
CA ASN A 46 -10.15 -4.23 39.83
C ASN A 46 -11.54 -4.25 39.20
N ASP A 47 -11.73 -3.55 38.09
CA ASP A 47 -12.83 -3.80 37.17
C ASP A 47 -12.50 -3.25 35.78
N GLY A 48 -13.06 -3.90 34.75
CA GLY A 48 -12.79 -3.63 33.35
C GLY A 48 -13.04 -2.17 32.94
N ASP A 49 -12.32 -1.75 31.91
CA ASP A 49 -12.55 -0.54 31.12
C ASP A 49 -12.34 0.80 31.83
N ARG A 50 -11.08 1.27 31.93
CA ARG A 50 -10.71 2.70 31.99
C ARG A 50 -9.20 2.95 31.79
N ILE A 51 -8.89 4.07 31.13
CA ILE A 51 -7.53 4.58 30.87
C ILE A 51 -6.86 4.98 32.19
N LEU A 52 -5.76 4.31 32.54
CA LEU A 52 -4.90 4.65 33.66
C LEU A 52 -3.67 5.44 33.15
N PHE A 53 -3.57 6.73 33.48
CA PHE A 53 -2.30 7.45 33.38
C PHE A 53 -1.41 7.03 34.55
N CYS A 54 -0.54 6.04 34.33
CA CYS A 54 0.33 5.50 35.38
C CYS A 54 1.61 6.35 35.56
N GLN A 55 1.90 6.69 36.82
CA GLN A 55 3.17 7.17 37.40
C GLN A 55 4.38 6.39 36.84
N ASP A 56 5.55 6.98 36.58
CA ASP A 56 6.39 7.79 37.44
C ASP A 56 7.14 8.86 36.60
N TRP A 57 7.25 10.09 37.12
CA TRP A 57 8.20 11.15 36.72
C TRP A 57 7.96 12.00 35.46
N ASN A 58 6.77 12.01 34.83
CA ASN A 58 6.47 13.01 33.79
C ASN A 58 5.15 13.73 34.04
N THR A 59 5.23 15.05 34.24
CA THR A 59 4.08 15.96 34.12
C THR A 59 3.54 15.87 32.70
N ILE A 60 2.27 15.47 32.53
CA ILE A 60 1.61 15.55 31.22
C ILE A 60 1.24 17.01 30.99
N ASN A 61 2.09 17.74 30.26
CA ASN A 61 1.72 19.02 29.68
C ASN A 61 0.80 18.74 28.48
N ALA A 62 -0.51 18.68 28.74
CA ALA A 62 -1.52 18.67 27.71
C ALA A 62 -1.81 20.13 27.30
N GLU A 63 -1.38 20.52 26.10
CA GLU A 63 -1.82 21.78 25.50
C GLU A 63 -3.06 21.48 24.67
N VAL A 64 -4.20 22.07 25.07
CA VAL A 64 -5.41 22.11 24.26
C VAL A 64 -5.42 23.44 23.52
N ASP A 65 -5.37 23.39 22.19
CA ASP A 65 -5.44 24.56 21.32
C ASP A 65 -6.61 24.39 20.33
N THR A 66 -7.42 25.42 20.14
CA THR A 66 -8.51 25.38 19.17
C THR A 66 -8.10 26.19 17.94
N VAL A 67 -7.78 25.51 16.85
CA VAL A 67 -7.34 26.15 15.59
C VAL A 67 -8.35 25.85 14.50
N ASN A 68 -8.94 26.88 13.90
CA ASN A 68 -9.95 26.77 12.83
C ASN A 68 -11.17 25.90 13.17
N GLY A 69 -11.61 25.90 14.43
CA GLY A 69 -12.74 25.09 14.89
C GLY A 69 -12.41 23.63 15.21
N ILE A 70 -11.12 23.23 15.11
CA ILE A 70 -10.62 21.91 15.49
C ILE A 70 -9.97 22.02 16.86
N ASN A 71 -10.39 21.19 17.81
CA ASN A 71 -9.78 21.09 19.14
C ASN A 71 -8.56 20.16 19.07
N LYS A 72 -7.36 20.71 19.20
CA LYS A 72 -6.10 20.00 19.17
C LYS A 72 -5.64 19.70 20.58
N LEU A 73 -5.42 18.44 20.93
CA LEU A 73 -4.79 18.01 22.17
C LEU A 73 -3.40 17.45 21.85
N LYS A 74 -2.34 18.09 22.35
CA LYS A 74 -0.97 17.59 22.19
C LYS A 74 -0.47 16.93 23.47
N LEU A 75 -0.05 15.67 23.38
CA LEU A 75 0.51 14.88 24.47
C LEU A 75 2.00 14.61 24.22
N ALA A 76 2.85 14.93 25.20
CA ALA A 76 4.29 14.63 25.09
C ALA A 76 4.58 13.11 25.06
N ALA A 77 3.80 12.32 25.80
CA ALA A 77 3.83 10.88 25.70
C ALA A 77 2.50 10.24 26.12
N MET A 78 2.23 9.04 25.62
CA MET A 78 1.16 8.15 26.09
C MET A 78 1.78 6.77 26.35
N SER A 79 1.32 6.05 27.36
CA SER A 79 1.82 4.70 27.64
C SER A 79 0.69 3.75 28.02
N PHE A 80 0.73 2.53 27.49
CA PHE A 80 -0.16 1.45 27.90
C PHE A 80 0.65 0.37 28.63
N SER A 81 0.21 0.02 29.83
CA SER A 81 0.75 -1.10 30.61
C SER A 81 -0.41 -1.93 31.17
N GLY A 82 -0.27 -3.25 31.13
CA GLY A 82 -1.22 -4.20 31.72
C GLY A 82 -0.62 -4.90 32.94
N SER A 83 -1.45 -5.32 33.88
CA SER A 83 -1.03 -6.19 34.98
C SER A 83 -1.21 -7.66 34.57
N ARG A 84 -0.25 -8.52 34.92
CA ARG A 84 -0.21 -9.95 34.53
C ARG A 84 -1.53 -10.66 34.89
N GLY A 85 -2.38 -11.04 33.92
CA GLY A 85 -3.54 -11.87 34.20
C GLY A 85 -4.59 -12.07 33.10
N ALA A 86 -4.92 -11.06 32.29
CA ALA A 86 -5.93 -11.18 31.23
C ALA A 86 -5.65 -10.23 30.06
N ALA A 87 -5.89 -10.68 28.83
CA ALA A 87 -5.91 -9.79 27.67
C ALA A 87 -6.98 -8.70 27.91
N GLY A 88 -6.55 -7.45 27.94
CA GLY A 88 -7.41 -6.27 28.05
C GLY A 88 -7.42 -5.50 26.74
N ASN A 89 -8.60 -5.04 26.34
CA ASN A 89 -8.80 -4.12 25.24
C ASN A 89 -8.91 -2.71 25.82
N THR A 90 -8.13 -1.76 25.30
CA THR A 90 -8.21 -0.35 25.69
C THR A 90 -8.80 0.43 24.52
N GLU A 91 -9.85 1.21 24.72
CA GLU A 91 -10.40 2.09 23.68
C GLU A 91 -10.18 3.57 24.01
N VAL A 92 -9.76 4.35 23.00
CA VAL A 92 -9.54 5.79 23.06
C VAL A 92 -10.42 6.46 22.01
N TYR A 93 -11.60 6.95 22.42
CA TYR A 93 -12.54 7.61 21.51
C TYR A 93 -12.17 9.08 21.25
N ILE A 94 -12.30 9.52 20.00
CA ILE A 94 -11.94 10.85 19.51
C ILE A 94 -13.06 11.33 18.60
N GLY A 95 -13.86 12.27 19.10
CA GLY A 95 -15.01 12.79 18.37
C GLY A 95 -14.64 13.64 17.16
N GLU A 96 -15.64 13.85 16.30
CA GLU A 96 -15.55 14.77 15.16
C GLU A 96 -15.03 16.16 15.58
N GLY A 97 -14.12 16.73 14.80
CA GLY A 97 -13.53 18.05 15.09
C GLY A 97 -12.46 18.05 16.19
N PHE A 98 -12.02 16.89 16.68
CA PHE A 98 -10.86 16.76 17.57
C PHE A 98 -9.63 16.21 16.84
N GLU A 99 -8.45 16.70 17.23
CA GLU A 99 -7.16 16.23 16.76
C GLU A 99 -6.27 15.89 17.97
N LEU A 100 -5.91 14.63 18.16
CA LEU A 100 -5.00 14.18 19.21
C LEU A 100 -3.59 13.99 18.62
N THR A 101 -2.64 14.84 19.00
CA THR A 101 -1.21 14.66 18.64
C THR A 101 -0.47 14.02 19.80
N ILE A 102 0.12 12.85 19.60
CA ILE A 102 0.95 12.15 20.60
C ILE A 102 2.40 12.18 20.12
N ASN A 103 3.26 12.88 20.86
CA ASN A 103 4.67 13.00 20.49
C ASN A 103 5.42 11.68 20.66
N ALA A 104 5.09 10.87 21.68
CA ALA A 104 5.73 9.59 21.95
C ALA A 104 4.74 8.56 22.56
N LEU A 105 4.30 7.57 21.79
CA LEU A 105 3.56 6.44 22.36
C LEU A 105 4.53 5.30 22.73
N HIS A 106 4.51 4.94 24.00
CA HIS A 106 5.30 3.86 24.60
C HIS A 106 4.40 2.68 24.98
N THR A 107 4.91 1.47 24.78
CA THR A 107 4.26 0.26 25.29
C THR A 107 5.34 -0.49 26.04
N GLU A 108 5.27 -0.50 27.36
CA GLU A 108 6.29 -1.19 28.13
C GLU A 108 6.09 -2.70 28.03
N THR A 109 7.18 -3.42 27.71
CA THR A 109 7.22 -4.90 27.64
C THR A 109 6.77 -5.58 28.93
N LYS A 110 6.83 -4.86 30.05
CA LYS A 110 6.34 -5.32 31.34
C LYS A 110 4.86 -4.97 31.51
N GLY A 111 3.99 -5.43 30.61
CA GLY A 111 2.57 -5.36 30.93
C GLY A 111 1.57 -5.65 29.84
N MET A 112 1.88 -5.40 28.56
CA MET A 112 0.94 -5.80 27.52
C MET A 112 0.99 -7.32 27.36
N ILE A 113 -0.10 -7.98 27.73
CA ILE A 113 -0.28 -9.42 27.60
C ILE A 113 -0.47 -9.73 26.10
N ALA A 114 -0.10 -10.94 25.67
CA ALA A 114 -0.44 -11.40 24.33
C ALA A 114 -1.95 -11.21 24.08
N ASP A 115 -2.31 -10.81 22.86
CA ASP A 115 -3.70 -10.55 22.44
C ASP A 115 -4.39 -9.32 23.05
N SER A 116 -3.69 -8.47 23.84
CA SER A 116 -4.21 -7.15 24.21
C SER A 116 -4.28 -6.20 23.00
N GLN A 117 -5.38 -5.46 22.89
CA GLN A 117 -5.65 -4.54 21.78
C GLN A 117 -5.80 -3.12 22.31
N VAL A 118 -5.26 -2.13 21.61
CA VAL A 118 -5.55 -0.71 21.86
C VAL A 118 -6.28 -0.18 20.64
N TYR A 119 -7.55 0.16 20.85
CA TYR A 119 -8.44 0.82 19.92
C TYR A 119 -8.32 2.33 20.12
N PHE A 120 -8.20 3.04 19.03
CA PHE A 120 -8.62 4.44 18.96
C PHE A 120 -9.84 4.44 18.05
N SER A 121 -10.89 5.20 18.34
CA SER A 121 -12.17 5.17 17.59
C SER A 121 -12.80 6.55 17.46
N GLY A 122 -13.76 6.71 16.55
CA GLY A 122 -14.49 7.97 16.33
C GLY A 122 -14.01 8.77 15.11
N ASP A 123 -14.72 9.85 14.78
CA ASP A 123 -14.54 10.63 13.54
C ASP A 123 -13.44 11.72 13.64
N GLY A 124 -12.63 11.69 14.70
CA GLY A 124 -11.53 12.62 14.92
C GLY A 124 -10.23 12.24 14.21
N THR A 125 -9.18 13.02 14.43
CA THR A 125 -7.83 12.77 13.88
C THR A 125 -6.84 12.40 14.97
N VAL A 126 -5.96 11.42 14.74
CA VAL A 126 -4.82 11.13 15.61
C VAL A 126 -3.52 11.24 14.84
N ILE A 127 -2.55 11.95 15.41
CA ILE A 127 -1.23 12.18 14.83
C ILE A 127 -0.18 11.65 15.80
N PHE A 128 0.69 10.74 15.35
CA PHE A 128 1.84 10.28 16.13
C PHE A 128 3.11 10.91 15.57
N GLU A 129 3.76 11.80 16.31
CA GLU A 129 5.03 12.40 15.86
C GLU A 129 6.18 11.38 15.99
N HIS A 130 6.23 10.66 17.12
CA HIS A 130 7.12 9.52 17.34
C HIS A 130 6.34 8.35 17.95
N PHE A 131 6.60 7.15 17.45
CA PHE A 131 6.06 5.92 18.00
C PHE A 131 7.16 4.88 18.06
N ARG A 132 7.24 4.19 19.20
CA ARG A 132 8.15 3.07 19.42
C ARG A 132 7.41 1.97 20.18
N ALA A 133 6.97 0.95 19.46
CA ALA A 133 6.66 -0.34 20.06
C ALA A 133 7.98 -1.08 20.25
N HIS A 134 8.21 -1.59 21.45
CA HIS A 134 9.29 -2.52 21.71
C HIS A 134 8.62 -3.78 22.26
N GLN A 135 8.63 -4.86 21.48
CA GLN A 135 8.12 -6.15 21.93
C GLN A 135 9.19 -7.21 21.78
N THR A 136 9.44 -7.96 22.86
CA THR A 136 10.27 -9.16 22.89
C THR A 136 9.34 -10.35 23.16
N GLY A 137 8.74 -10.97 22.13
CA GLY A 137 7.80 -12.10 22.32
C GLY A 137 6.83 -12.36 21.15
N THR A 138 5.89 -13.28 21.35
CA THR A 138 4.86 -13.72 20.37
C THR A 138 3.72 -12.70 20.24
N THR A 139 3.46 -12.29 18.99
CA THR A 139 2.28 -11.57 18.42
C THR A 139 1.48 -10.64 19.34
N THR A 140 1.56 -9.33 19.11
CA THR A 140 0.55 -8.34 19.51
C THR A 140 -0.20 -7.86 18.27
N GLN A 141 -1.53 -7.93 18.29
CA GLN A 141 -2.42 -7.37 17.27
C GLN A 141 -2.86 -5.97 17.73
N TRP A 142 -2.74 -4.96 16.87
CA TRP A 142 -3.24 -3.61 17.16
C TRP A 142 -4.37 -3.31 16.17
N TYR A 143 -5.58 -3.13 16.67
CA TYR A 143 -6.73 -2.68 15.88
C TYR A 143 -6.84 -1.18 16.05
N ILE A 144 -6.63 -0.43 14.97
CA ILE A 144 -6.49 1.02 15.05
C ILE A 144 -7.60 1.64 14.20
N ASP A 145 -8.72 1.97 14.83
CA ASP A 145 -9.76 2.80 14.19
C ASP A 145 -9.46 4.32 14.33
N THR A 146 -8.18 4.68 14.54
CA THR A 146 -7.52 5.98 14.23
C THR A 146 -6.05 5.95 14.70
N ALA A 147 -5.13 6.12 13.74
CA ALA A 147 -3.66 6.08 13.76
C ALA A 147 -2.86 5.33 14.86
N THR A 148 -1.82 4.57 14.48
CA THR A 148 -0.66 4.26 15.35
C THR A 148 0.47 3.61 14.55
N LYS A 149 1.72 4.06 14.72
CA LYS A 149 2.86 3.51 13.97
C LYS A 149 3.18 2.15 14.56
N PHE A 150 3.85 1.29 13.80
CA PHE A 150 4.09 -0.11 14.15
C PHE A 150 5.59 -0.37 14.22
N THR A 151 6.05 -0.98 15.32
CA THR A 151 7.42 -1.52 15.44
C THR A 151 7.35 -2.88 16.12
N THR A 152 6.86 -3.85 15.38
CA THR A 152 7.09 -5.26 15.67
C THR A 152 7.69 -5.88 14.42
N SER A 153 8.49 -6.94 14.58
CA SER A 153 9.00 -7.73 13.46
C SER A 153 7.87 -8.44 12.66
N LYS A 154 6.64 -8.43 13.20
CA LYS A 154 5.37 -8.90 12.64
C LYS A 154 4.22 -8.06 13.21
N GLY A 155 3.59 -7.20 12.43
CA GLY A 155 2.55 -6.30 12.93
C GLY A 155 1.38 -6.12 11.98
N HIS A 156 0.15 -6.06 12.49
CA HIS A 156 -1.07 -5.85 11.71
C HIS A 156 -1.61 -4.44 11.97
N LEU A 157 -1.63 -3.57 10.97
CA LEU A 157 -2.26 -2.26 11.02
C LEU A 157 -3.61 -2.34 10.33
N TYR A 158 -4.69 -2.34 11.12
CA TYR A 158 -6.04 -2.14 10.60
C TYR A 158 -6.34 -0.63 10.60
N VAL A 159 -6.91 -0.11 9.52
CA VAL A 159 -7.49 1.22 9.40
C VAL A 159 -8.98 1.01 9.14
N GLY A 160 -9.82 1.35 10.11
CA GLY A 160 -11.26 1.15 10.02
C GLY A 160 -11.95 2.05 9.01
N ALA A 161 -13.27 1.92 8.93
CA ALA A 161 -14.06 2.67 7.97
C ALA A 161 -14.13 4.15 8.36
N ASN A 162 -14.05 5.06 7.38
CA ASN A 162 -14.03 6.52 7.55
C ASN A 162 -12.87 7.06 8.43
N THR A 163 -11.90 6.23 8.75
CA THR A 163 -10.81 6.57 9.66
C THR A 163 -9.58 7.06 8.92
N THR A 164 -9.00 8.17 9.34
CA THR A 164 -7.69 8.62 8.83
C THR A 164 -6.56 8.32 9.80
N VAL A 165 -5.56 7.61 9.31
CA VAL A 165 -4.31 7.29 9.98
C VAL A 165 -3.15 7.97 9.26
N ALA A 166 -2.40 8.83 9.94
CA ALA A 166 -1.27 9.53 9.34
C ALA A 166 0.03 9.38 10.17
N PHE A 167 1.13 9.11 9.48
CA PHE A 167 2.49 9.10 10.03
C PHE A 167 3.35 10.10 9.27
N SER A 168 3.72 11.20 9.92
CA SER A 168 4.60 12.21 9.31
C SER A 168 6.07 11.80 9.27
N ASN A 169 6.48 10.86 10.14
CA ASN A 169 7.86 10.40 10.22
C ASN A 169 7.96 8.91 10.63
N LEU A 170 7.64 8.03 9.68
CA LEU A 170 7.81 6.60 9.86
C LEU A 170 9.27 6.18 9.61
N VAL A 171 10.13 6.16 10.63
CA VAL A 171 11.31 5.27 10.66
C VAL A 171 10.85 3.81 10.85
N ALA A 172 11.02 2.96 9.84
CA ALA A 172 10.66 1.55 9.90
C ALA A 172 11.92 0.68 10.04
N SER A 173 11.96 -0.16 11.08
CA SER A 173 12.93 -1.26 11.12
C SER A 173 12.49 -2.37 10.16
N SER A 174 13.44 -3.19 9.68
CA SER A 174 13.17 -4.40 8.92
C SER A 174 12.16 -5.28 9.67
N GLY A 175 10.96 -5.43 9.11
CA GLY A 175 9.87 -6.17 9.73
C GLY A 175 8.69 -6.28 8.78
N SER A 176 8.01 -7.41 8.84
CA SER A 176 6.85 -7.71 8.01
C SER A 176 5.60 -7.07 8.60
N ARG A 177 4.80 -6.41 7.75
CA ARG A 177 3.60 -5.69 8.17
C ARG A 177 2.38 -6.15 7.38
N GLU A 178 1.32 -6.49 8.06
CA GLU A 178 0.00 -6.61 7.45
C GLU A 178 -0.71 -5.26 7.63
N ILE A 179 -1.35 -4.77 6.57
CA ILE A 179 -2.05 -3.51 6.52
C ILE A 179 -3.42 -3.81 5.91
N GLN A 180 -4.49 -3.49 6.63
CA GLN A 180 -5.84 -3.55 6.11
C GLN A 180 -6.48 -2.17 6.21
N ILE A 181 -7.14 -1.71 5.15
CA ILE A 181 -7.79 -0.41 5.07
C ILE A 181 -9.24 -0.65 4.63
N GLY A 182 -10.18 -0.34 5.51
CA GLY A 182 -11.62 -0.46 5.24
C GLY A 182 -12.19 0.72 4.45
N GLU A 183 -13.50 0.69 4.26
CA GLU A 183 -14.25 1.63 3.44
C GLU A 183 -14.04 3.10 3.88
N ASN A 184 -13.66 3.98 2.96
CA ASN A 184 -13.29 5.37 3.21
C ASN A 184 -12.15 5.58 4.23
N GLY A 185 -11.53 4.51 4.72
CA GLY A 185 -10.35 4.60 5.57
C GLY A 185 -9.17 5.17 4.78
N LYS A 186 -8.31 5.95 5.42
CA LYS A 186 -7.14 6.57 4.79
C LYS A 186 -5.89 6.31 5.58
N LEU A 187 -4.88 5.72 4.94
CA LEU A 187 -3.56 5.51 5.54
C LEU A 187 -2.49 6.37 4.85
N SER A 188 -2.00 7.42 5.50
CA SER A 188 -0.85 8.19 5.03
C SER A 188 0.40 7.83 5.83
N ILE A 189 1.44 7.36 5.16
CA ILE A 189 2.77 7.10 5.72
C ILE A 189 3.76 7.97 4.96
N HIS A 190 4.41 8.90 5.66
CA HIS A 190 5.58 9.61 5.19
C HIS A 190 6.86 9.02 5.81
N TYR A 191 7.75 8.50 4.97
CA TYR A 191 9.01 7.89 5.36
C TYR A 191 10.13 8.93 5.39
N ALA A 192 10.63 9.30 6.59
CA ALA A 192 11.69 10.31 6.73
C ALA A 192 13.10 9.73 6.91
N GLY A 193 13.28 8.41 6.94
CA GLY A 193 14.61 7.79 7.04
C GLY A 193 15.50 8.20 5.85
N THR A 194 16.81 8.31 6.04
CA THR A 194 17.79 8.70 5.00
C THR A 194 18.45 7.51 4.31
N GLU A 195 18.47 6.33 4.94
CA GLU A 195 19.01 5.09 4.36
C GLU A 195 18.03 4.42 3.37
N TRP A 196 18.54 3.56 2.47
CA TRP A 196 17.75 2.76 1.53
C TRP A 196 17.05 1.60 2.25
N GLN A 197 16.13 1.95 3.13
CA GLN A 197 15.31 1.01 3.89
C GLN A 197 13.95 0.91 3.20
N SER A 198 13.56 -0.32 2.90
CA SER A 198 12.29 -0.61 2.26
C SER A 198 11.18 -0.68 3.31
N PHE A 199 10.03 -0.05 3.04
CA PHE A 199 8.85 -0.25 3.85
C PHE A 199 8.19 -1.57 3.42
N ASN A 200 8.47 -2.63 4.16
CA ASN A 200 8.03 -3.99 3.83
C ASN A 200 6.59 -4.24 4.30
N ILE A 201 5.68 -4.43 3.35
CA ILE A 201 4.28 -4.80 3.59
C ILE A 201 4.11 -6.25 3.17
N ASN A 202 3.82 -7.16 4.09
CA ASN A 202 3.62 -8.59 3.84
C ASN A 202 2.18 -8.99 3.50
N GLY A 203 1.22 -8.11 3.76
CA GLY A 203 -0.19 -8.31 3.43
C GLY A 203 -0.91 -6.99 3.43
N LEU A 204 -1.14 -6.40 2.26
CA LEU A 204 -1.94 -5.22 2.05
C LEU A 204 -3.35 -5.65 1.64
N SER A 205 -4.40 -5.22 2.34
CA SER A 205 -5.79 -5.34 1.91
C SER A 205 -6.43 -3.97 1.91
N VAL A 206 -6.99 -3.53 0.78
CA VAL A 206 -7.70 -2.25 0.68
C VAL A 206 -9.10 -2.50 0.13
N ASP A 207 -10.11 -2.24 0.95
CA ASP A 207 -11.51 -2.54 0.70
C ASP A 207 -12.33 -1.25 0.83
N GLY A 208 -12.14 -0.35 -0.12
CA GLY A 208 -12.90 0.89 -0.25
C GLY A 208 -12.24 2.10 0.40
N GLY A 209 -11.03 1.95 0.95
CA GLY A 209 -10.24 3.04 1.51
C GLY A 209 -9.19 3.59 0.54
N THR A 210 -8.20 4.31 1.05
CA THR A 210 -7.07 4.82 0.28
C THR A 210 -5.79 4.82 1.09
N PHE A 211 -4.65 4.98 0.42
CA PHE A 211 -3.35 5.07 1.07
C PHE A 211 -2.41 6.04 0.36
N GLU A 212 -1.51 6.63 1.13
CA GLU A 212 -0.45 7.50 0.66
C GLU A 212 0.86 7.07 1.32
N PHE A 213 1.71 6.36 0.59
CA PHE A 213 3.02 5.94 1.06
C PHE A 213 4.10 6.81 0.43
N THR A 214 4.38 7.95 1.03
CA THR A 214 5.36 8.94 0.55
C THR A 214 6.69 8.85 1.31
N GLY A 215 7.72 9.51 0.81
CA GLY A 215 8.99 9.64 1.50
C GLY A 215 9.96 10.51 0.71
N ASN A 216 11.14 10.75 1.28
CA ASN A 216 12.22 11.42 0.55
C ASN A 216 12.59 10.62 -0.72
N THR A 217 12.89 11.34 -1.81
CA THR A 217 12.95 10.83 -3.19
C THR A 217 13.73 9.51 -3.36
N GLY A 218 13.19 8.60 -4.19
CA GLY A 218 13.87 7.39 -4.66
C GLY A 218 13.73 6.12 -3.81
N LYS A 219 12.79 6.08 -2.85
CA LYS A 219 12.67 4.96 -1.89
C LYS A 219 11.45 4.09 -2.12
N PRO A 220 11.63 2.76 -2.31
CA PRO A 220 10.53 1.85 -2.58
C PRO A 220 9.70 1.56 -1.33
N VAL A 221 8.38 1.67 -1.49
CA VAL A 221 7.43 0.83 -0.79
C VAL A 221 7.57 -0.57 -1.36
N MET A 222 7.92 -1.51 -0.51
CA MET A 222 8.18 -2.87 -0.91
C MET A 222 7.04 -3.75 -0.44
N ILE A 223 6.26 -4.24 -1.38
CA ILE A 223 5.19 -5.19 -1.11
C ILE A 223 5.79 -6.61 -1.23
N HIS A 224 5.82 -7.26 -0.07
CA HIS A 224 6.21 -8.63 0.20
C HIS A 224 4.97 -9.49 0.47
N GLY A 225 5.17 -10.82 0.51
CA GLY A 225 4.10 -11.75 0.88
C GLY A 225 3.12 -12.05 -0.26
N THR A 226 2.38 -13.15 -0.09
CA THR A 226 1.64 -13.81 -1.17
C THR A 226 0.16 -13.42 -1.25
N ALA A 227 -0.29 -12.47 -0.43
CA ALA A 227 -1.70 -12.12 -0.30
C ALA A 227 -1.88 -10.61 -0.13
N ASN A 228 -1.48 -9.83 -1.14
CA ASN A 228 -1.77 -8.40 -1.19
C ASN A 228 -2.86 -8.13 -2.23
N SER A 229 -3.88 -7.37 -1.84
CA SER A 229 -5.03 -7.01 -2.67
C SER A 229 -5.46 -5.56 -2.46
N ILE A 230 -5.82 -4.90 -3.56
CA ILE A 230 -6.56 -3.64 -3.58
C ILE A 230 -7.87 -3.96 -4.29
N ASN A 231 -8.97 -4.09 -3.56
CA ASN A 231 -10.26 -4.48 -4.10
C ASN A 231 -11.11 -3.27 -4.53
N SER A 232 -10.95 -2.16 -3.83
CA SER A 232 -11.53 -0.86 -4.21
C SER A 232 -10.79 0.27 -3.53
N LEU A 233 -10.94 1.49 -4.07
CA LEU A 233 -10.33 2.71 -3.56
C LEU A 233 -11.42 3.79 -3.36
N SER A 234 -11.31 4.62 -2.33
CA SER A 234 -12.18 5.80 -2.12
C SER A 234 -11.67 7.08 -2.79
N GLU A 235 -10.37 7.15 -3.07
CA GLU A 235 -9.69 8.22 -3.81
C GLU A 235 -8.38 7.68 -4.37
N ASP A 236 -7.68 8.47 -5.19
CA ASP A 236 -6.38 8.08 -5.73
C ASP A 236 -5.39 7.75 -4.62
N ALA A 237 -4.87 6.53 -4.64
CA ALA A 237 -3.78 6.11 -3.77
C ALA A 237 -2.45 6.64 -4.31
N LYS A 238 -1.51 6.92 -3.42
CA LYS A 238 -0.19 7.44 -3.76
C LYS A 238 0.91 6.56 -3.20
N VAL A 239 1.93 6.30 -3.99
CA VAL A 239 3.14 5.60 -3.55
C VAL A 239 4.36 6.34 -4.08
N ASN A 240 5.40 6.47 -3.27
CA ASN A 240 6.62 7.11 -3.75
C ASN A 240 7.29 6.26 -4.84
N PHE A 241 7.31 4.95 -4.64
CA PHE A 241 7.89 3.99 -5.55
C PHE A 241 7.37 2.59 -5.21
N LEU A 242 6.76 1.88 -6.15
CA LEU A 242 6.18 0.56 -5.93
C LEU A 242 7.16 -0.54 -6.33
N ARG A 243 7.49 -1.45 -5.40
CA ARG A 243 8.35 -2.61 -5.65
C ARG A 243 7.72 -3.89 -5.12
N LEU A 244 7.71 -4.93 -5.94
CA LEU A 244 7.26 -6.28 -5.63
C LEU A 244 8.45 -7.23 -5.62
N ALA A 245 8.70 -7.94 -4.52
CA ALA A 245 9.86 -8.80 -4.36
C ALA A 245 9.55 -10.07 -3.54
N GLY A 246 10.43 -11.06 -3.65
CA GLY A 246 10.45 -12.25 -2.80
C GLY A 246 9.24 -13.17 -2.97
N GLY A 247 8.79 -13.37 -4.21
CA GLY A 247 7.62 -14.19 -4.53
C GLY A 247 6.30 -13.51 -4.18
N SER A 248 6.30 -12.18 -4.01
CA SER A 248 5.10 -11.47 -3.60
C SER A 248 4.03 -11.45 -4.68
N LEU A 249 2.78 -11.36 -4.24
CA LEU A 249 1.63 -11.19 -5.11
C LEU A 249 0.92 -9.89 -4.70
N LEU A 250 0.72 -8.99 -5.67
CA LEU A 250 -0.21 -7.87 -5.57
C LEU A 250 -1.30 -8.03 -6.63
N THR A 251 -2.55 -8.06 -6.19
CA THR A 251 -3.73 -8.06 -7.05
C THR A 251 -4.47 -6.74 -6.93
N ILE A 252 -4.72 -6.08 -8.05
CA ILE A 252 -5.62 -4.92 -8.11
C ILE A 252 -6.91 -5.40 -8.76
N GLY A 253 -8.00 -5.33 -8.01
CA GLY A 253 -9.32 -5.86 -8.33
C GLY A 253 -9.97 -5.23 -9.56
N GLU A 254 -11.15 -5.74 -9.91
CA GLU A 254 -11.97 -5.27 -11.02
C GLU A 254 -12.75 -4.01 -10.65
N GLY A 255 -13.07 -3.18 -11.65
CA GLY A 255 -13.99 -2.04 -11.47
C GLY A 255 -13.45 -0.89 -10.61
N ILE A 256 -12.14 -0.78 -10.42
CA ILE A 256 -11.52 0.29 -9.62
C ILE A 256 -11.42 1.56 -10.47
N GLU A 257 -12.17 2.59 -10.09
CA GLU A 257 -12.20 3.87 -10.80
C GLU A 257 -10.96 4.73 -10.49
N TYR A 258 -10.53 4.78 -9.23
CA TYR A 258 -9.37 5.56 -8.77
C TYR A 258 -8.03 4.87 -9.08
N LYS A 259 -6.96 5.66 -9.11
CA LYS A 259 -5.63 5.20 -9.53
C LYS A 259 -4.69 4.95 -8.35
N VAL A 260 -3.70 4.11 -8.57
CA VAL A 260 -2.49 4.05 -7.73
C VAL A 260 -1.40 4.83 -8.45
N ILE A 261 -1.12 6.03 -7.96
CA ILE A 261 -0.17 6.98 -8.55
C ILE A 261 1.20 6.77 -7.92
N SER A 262 2.17 6.38 -8.73
CA SER A 262 3.58 6.28 -8.32
C SER A 262 4.32 7.60 -8.58
N ASN A 263 4.97 8.19 -7.58
CA ASN A 263 5.87 9.34 -7.79
C ASN A 263 7.14 8.94 -8.55
N ASN A 264 7.48 7.65 -8.56
CA ASN A 264 8.53 7.09 -9.39
C ASN A 264 7.95 6.67 -10.73
N ALA A 265 8.75 6.81 -11.78
CA ALA A 265 8.43 6.40 -13.13
C ALA A 265 8.08 4.90 -13.27
N ALA A 266 8.55 4.04 -12.35
CA ALA A 266 8.49 2.59 -12.49
C ALA A 266 7.74 1.87 -11.37
N VAL A 267 7.07 0.77 -11.73
CA VAL A 267 6.82 -0.36 -10.85
C VAL A 267 7.93 -1.38 -11.05
N VAL A 268 8.59 -1.77 -9.95
CA VAL A 268 9.60 -2.84 -9.98
C VAL A 268 8.97 -4.18 -9.63
N ILE A 269 9.21 -5.18 -10.46
CA ILE A 269 8.81 -6.58 -10.20
C ILE A 269 10.07 -7.44 -10.23
N GLU A 270 10.35 -8.18 -9.15
CA GLU A 270 11.55 -9.01 -9.05
C GLU A 270 11.30 -10.31 -8.28
N ASN A 271 12.28 -11.22 -8.29
CA ASN A 271 12.37 -12.37 -7.38
C ASN A 271 11.09 -13.22 -7.30
N ASN A 272 10.53 -13.65 -8.45
CA ASN A 272 9.29 -14.43 -8.58
C ASN A 272 8.01 -13.69 -8.18
N ALA A 273 8.06 -12.38 -8.03
CA ALA A 273 6.87 -11.60 -7.74
C ALA A 273 5.92 -11.55 -8.94
N LYS A 274 4.63 -11.36 -8.63
CA LYS A 274 3.52 -11.32 -9.57
C LYS A 274 2.66 -10.08 -9.31
N LEU A 275 2.38 -9.34 -10.36
CA LEU A 275 1.42 -8.25 -10.38
C LEU A 275 0.20 -8.67 -11.20
N VAL A 276 -1.00 -8.58 -10.63
CA VAL A 276 -2.28 -8.84 -11.31
C VAL A 276 -3.06 -7.53 -11.37
N LEU A 277 -3.48 -7.13 -12.57
CA LEU A 277 -4.21 -5.89 -12.81
C LEU A 277 -5.54 -6.17 -13.49
N ASN A 278 -6.64 -6.09 -12.76
CA ASN A 278 -7.98 -6.38 -13.28
C ASN A 278 -8.82 -5.11 -13.56
N SER A 279 -8.20 -3.92 -13.48
CA SER A 279 -8.84 -2.64 -13.77
C SER A 279 -8.02 -1.81 -14.75
N GLU A 280 -8.67 -1.29 -15.79
CA GLU A 280 -8.01 -0.59 -16.88
C GLU A 280 -7.16 0.60 -16.39
N ASN A 281 -5.89 0.61 -16.81
CA ASN A 281 -4.95 1.71 -16.56
C ASN A 281 -4.95 2.18 -15.09
N VAL A 282 -5.08 1.25 -14.13
CA VAL A 282 -5.17 1.56 -12.69
C VAL A 282 -3.86 2.05 -12.08
N LEU A 283 -2.72 1.73 -12.70
CA LEU A 283 -1.41 2.19 -12.31
C LEU A 283 -0.97 3.36 -13.19
N THR A 284 -0.62 4.48 -12.57
CA THR A 284 -0.11 5.68 -13.26
C THR A 284 1.11 6.22 -12.56
N THR A 285 1.78 7.18 -13.17
CA THR A 285 2.89 7.90 -12.53
C THR A 285 2.68 9.40 -12.56
N SER A 286 3.17 10.07 -11.52
CA SER A 286 3.33 11.52 -11.49
C SER A 286 4.79 11.95 -11.69
N SER A 287 5.67 11.01 -12.07
CA SER A 287 7.08 11.29 -12.34
C SER A 287 7.23 12.10 -13.62
N THR A 288 8.08 13.13 -13.56
CA THR A 288 8.49 13.93 -14.73
C THR A 288 9.62 13.28 -15.52
N ASP A 289 10.14 12.12 -15.09
CA ASP A 289 11.24 11.42 -15.77
C ASP A 289 10.78 10.72 -17.05
N LEU A 290 9.47 10.47 -17.16
CA LEU A 290 8.82 9.99 -18.38
C LEU A 290 8.15 11.17 -19.06
N THR A 291 8.13 11.19 -20.39
CA THR A 291 7.39 12.22 -21.13
C THR A 291 5.92 12.18 -20.67
N ASP A 292 5.36 13.33 -20.24
CA ASP A 292 4.08 13.58 -19.52
C ASP A 292 2.79 12.85 -19.99
N ASP A 293 2.81 11.53 -20.21
CA ASP A 293 1.64 10.75 -20.63
C ASP A 293 0.97 10.00 -19.46
N GLY A 294 1.53 10.10 -18.26
CA GLY A 294 1.01 9.47 -17.04
C GLY A 294 1.13 7.93 -17.01
N ARG A 295 1.64 7.30 -18.07
CA ARG A 295 1.82 5.84 -18.13
C ARG A 295 3.01 5.42 -17.29
N ILE A 296 2.88 4.30 -16.60
CA ILE A 296 3.94 3.78 -15.73
C ILE A 296 4.87 2.82 -16.50
N ARG A 297 6.16 2.81 -16.15
CA ARG A 297 7.13 1.80 -16.60
C ARG A 297 6.98 0.51 -15.80
N ILE A 298 7.12 -0.63 -16.48
CA ILE A 298 7.32 -1.92 -15.83
C ILE A 298 8.81 -2.26 -15.88
N LEU A 299 9.45 -2.29 -14.72
CA LEU A 299 10.88 -2.60 -14.57
C LEU A 299 11.06 -3.97 -13.91
N CYS A 300 11.65 -4.92 -14.64
CA CYS A 300 12.07 -6.19 -14.06
C CYS A 300 13.51 -6.07 -13.54
N GLN A 301 13.75 -6.17 -12.23
CA GLN A 301 15.07 -5.93 -11.63
C GLN A 301 15.81 -7.23 -11.21
N SER A 302 17.14 -7.13 -11.10
CA SER A 302 18.13 -8.18 -10.82
C SER A 302 17.75 -9.17 -9.71
N GLY A 303 18.07 -10.45 -9.91
CA GLY A 303 17.82 -11.55 -8.95
C GLY A 303 16.53 -12.32 -9.22
N ALA A 304 15.64 -11.74 -10.03
CA ALA A 304 14.46 -12.41 -10.55
C ALA A 304 14.84 -13.62 -11.43
N THR A 305 14.63 -14.82 -10.90
CA THR A 305 14.56 -16.04 -11.70
C THR A 305 13.33 -15.98 -12.62
N LYS A 306 12.22 -15.41 -12.15
CA LYS A 306 11.03 -15.06 -12.93
C LYS A 306 10.38 -13.80 -12.34
N ALA A 307 9.68 -13.01 -13.14
CA ALA A 307 8.75 -11.98 -12.68
C ALA A 307 7.51 -12.04 -13.57
N SER A 308 6.33 -11.73 -13.03
CA SER A 308 5.07 -11.93 -13.76
C SER A 308 4.16 -10.72 -13.70
N LEU A 309 3.52 -10.43 -14.83
CA LEU A 309 2.42 -9.50 -14.99
C LEU A 309 1.23 -10.28 -15.54
N GLU A 310 0.06 -10.12 -14.93
CA GLU A 310 -1.20 -10.70 -15.41
C GLU A 310 -2.24 -9.61 -15.55
N LEU A 311 -2.94 -9.62 -16.68
CA LEU A 311 -3.94 -8.62 -17.03
C LEU A 311 -5.33 -9.25 -16.99
N GLY A 312 -6.23 -8.66 -16.21
CA GLY A 312 -7.67 -8.88 -16.25
C GLY A 312 -8.44 -7.74 -16.94
N ALA A 313 -7.74 -6.69 -17.38
CA ALA A 313 -8.27 -5.57 -18.17
C ALA A 313 -7.21 -5.05 -19.14
N ASP A 314 -7.58 -4.15 -20.05
CA ASP A 314 -6.64 -3.51 -20.98
C ASP A 314 -5.69 -2.55 -20.23
N HIS A 315 -4.41 -2.51 -20.64
CA HIS A 315 -3.42 -1.62 -20.04
C HIS A 315 -2.47 -0.99 -21.06
N ALA A 316 -2.17 0.28 -20.85
CA ALA A 316 -1.12 1.02 -21.53
C ALA A 316 -0.01 1.40 -20.54
N PHE A 317 1.19 0.92 -20.82
CA PHE A 317 2.41 1.18 -20.07
C PHE A 317 3.35 2.07 -20.89
N TYR A 318 4.22 2.80 -20.18
CA TYR A 318 5.24 3.61 -20.85
C TYR A 318 6.27 2.72 -21.53
N ASP A 319 6.87 1.78 -20.79
CA ASP A 319 7.77 0.78 -21.34
C ASP A 319 7.82 -0.49 -20.48
N LEU A 320 8.41 -1.54 -21.06
CA LEU A 320 8.89 -2.72 -20.35
C LEU A 320 10.41 -2.75 -20.45
N THR A 321 11.10 -2.63 -19.32
CA THR A 321 12.57 -2.66 -19.27
C THR A 321 13.07 -3.68 -18.25
N SER A 322 14.35 -4.02 -18.38
CA SER A 322 15.06 -4.94 -17.50
C SER A 322 16.28 -4.27 -16.88
N GLY A 323 16.40 -4.38 -15.56
CA GLY A 323 17.63 -4.11 -14.84
C GLY A 323 18.62 -5.27 -14.94
N ASN A 324 19.88 -5.01 -14.60
CA ASN A 324 20.98 -5.98 -14.72
C ASN A 324 20.64 -7.37 -14.16
N GLY A 325 20.52 -8.39 -15.00
CA GLY A 325 20.36 -9.79 -14.55
C GLY A 325 18.92 -10.27 -14.32
N ALA A 326 17.92 -9.59 -14.89
CA ALA A 326 16.60 -10.17 -15.06
C ALA A 326 16.64 -11.32 -16.08
N THR A 327 16.16 -12.50 -15.72
CA THR A 327 16.21 -13.67 -16.61
C THR A 327 14.90 -13.83 -17.39
N GLU A 328 13.80 -14.09 -16.71
CA GLU A 328 12.50 -14.35 -17.35
C GLU A 328 11.43 -13.36 -16.89
N PHE A 329 10.64 -12.84 -17.84
CA PHE A 329 9.43 -12.08 -17.56
C PHE A 329 8.22 -12.74 -18.22
N THR A 330 7.16 -12.99 -17.46
CA THR A 330 5.91 -13.58 -17.97
C THR A 330 4.81 -12.53 -18.02
N ILE A 331 4.09 -12.46 -19.13
CA ILE A 331 2.91 -11.62 -19.33
C ILE A 331 1.73 -12.54 -19.65
N THR A 332 0.76 -12.63 -18.74
CA THR A 332 -0.50 -13.33 -18.98
C THR A 332 -1.54 -12.32 -19.45
N LEU A 333 -2.05 -12.50 -20.67
CA LEU A 333 -2.96 -11.53 -21.28
C LEU A 333 -4.44 -11.77 -20.95
N ASN A 334 -4.86 -13.02 -20.74
CA ASN A 334 -6.27 -13.39 -20.47
C ASN A 334 -7.28 -12.74 -21.44
N GLY A 335 -6.94 -12.58 -22.72
CA GLY A 335 -7.78 -11.90 -23.71
C GLY A 335 -7.75 -10.37 -23.70
N ASN A 336 -6.93 -9.76 -22.83
CA ASN A 336 -6.78 -8.31 -22.71
C ASN A 336 -5.55 -7.79 -23.46
N VAL A 337 -5.59 -6.50 -23.80
CA VAL A 337 -4.54 -5.79 -24.53
C VAL A 337 -3.48 -5.23 -23.57
N ALA A 338 -2.22 -5.60 -23.82
CA ALA A 338 -1.05 -4.96 -23.23
C ALA A 338 -0.37 -4.06 -24.26
N THR A 339 -0.43 -2.74 -24.06
CA THR A 339 0.25 -1.76 -24.92
C THR A 339 1.45 -1.18 -24.19
N PHE A 340 2.63 -1.26 -24.79
CA PHE A 340 3.85 -0.62 -24.29
C PHE A 340 4.27 0.49 -25.24
N GLY A 341 4.86 1.57 -24.71
CA GLY A 341 5.58 2.52 -25.55
C GLY A 341 6.79 1.85 -26.19
N THR A 342 7.68 1.29 -25.37
CA THR A 342 8.85 0.52 -25.81
C THR A 342 8.96 -0.80 -25.05
N ILE A 343 9.66 -1.78 -25.61
CA ILE A 343 10.06 -3.01 -24.90
C ILE A 343 11.56 -3.18 -25.08
N GLU A 344 12.31 -3.28 -23.97
CA GLU A 344 13.75 -3.50 -24.01
C GLU A 344 14.07 -4.96 -23.71
N THR A 345 14.57 -5.69 -24.70
CA THR A 345 14.92 -7.10 -24.56
C THR A 345 16.35 -7.35 -24.08
N GLY A 346 17.14 -6.29 -23.89
CA GLY A 346 18.60 -6.37 -23.77
C GLY A 346 19.08 -7.36 -22.70
N THR A 347 18.58 -7.24 -21.46
CA THR A 347 19.06 -8.09 -20.36
C THR A 347 18.19 -9.31 -20.06
N PHE A 348 16.93 -9.34 -20.54
CA PHE A 348 16.09 -10.54 -20.47
C PHE A 348 16.73 -11.73 -21.19
N SER A 349 16.66 -12.92 -20.62
CA SER A 349 16.90 -14.16 -21.37
C SER A 349 15.66 -14.61 -22.14
N LYS A 350 14.46 -14.34 -21.59
CA LYS A 350 13.18 -14.74 -22.17
C LYS A 350 12.03 -13.85 -21.71
N ILE A 351 11.10 -13.55 -22.61
CA ILE A 351 9.79 -12.95 -22.32
C ILE A 351 8.73 -13.97 -22.74
N VAL A 352 7.93 -14.43 -21.78
CA VAL A 352 6.86 -15.42 -22.01
C VAL A 352 5.53 -14.68 -22.09
N ILE A 353 4.77 -14.91 -23.15
CA ILE A 353 3.41 -14.38 -23.28
C ILE A 353 2.45 -15.57 -23.17
N THR A 354 1.59 -15.59 -22.16
CA THR A 354 0.57 -16.63 -21.96
C THR A 354 -0.82 -16.12 -22.29
N ASP A 355 -1.68 -17.04 -22.70
CA ASP A 355 -3.01 -16.76 -23.26
C ASP A 355 -2.93 -15.75 -24.41
N PHE A 356 -1.96 -16.01 -25.28
CA PHE A 356 -1.68 -15.17 -26.43
C PHE A 356 -2.79 -15.29 -27.47
N GLU A 357 -3.27 -14.13 -27.93
CA GLU A 357 -4.01 -13.97 -29.17
C GLU A 357 -3.38 -12.83 -29.99
N ASN A 358 -3.65 -12.83 -31.30
CA ASN A 358 -3.10 -11.83 -32.21
C ASN A 358 -3.48 -10.42 -31.78
N ASP A 359 -2.54 -9.49 -31.94
CA ASP A 359 -2.75 -8.05 -31.71
C ASP A 359 -3.04 -7.66 -30.23
N LEU A 360 -2.91 -8.58 -29.27
CA LEU A 360 -3.07 -8.29 -27.84
C LEU A 360 -1.81 -7.68 -27.19
N LEU A 361 -0.60 -7.99 -27.66
CA LEU A 361 0.62 -7.29 -27.24
C LEU A 361 1.02 -6.24 -28.28
N ARG A 362 1.11 -4.98 -27.88
CA ARG A 362 1.33 -3.82 -28.78
C ARG A 362 2.53 -2.99 -28.34
N VAL A 363 3.24 -2.41 -29.31
CA VAL A 363 4.32 -1.44 -29.11
C VAL A 363 4.04 -0.18 -29.93
N THR A 364 3.93 0.99 -29.29
CA THR A 364 3.59 2.23 -30.00
C THR A 364 4.81 2.95 -30.55
N ASN A 365 5.97 2.88 -29.88
CA ASN A 365 7.20 3.48 -30.40
C ASN A 365 7.93 2.49 -31.32
N LYS A 366 7.56 2.55 -32.59
CA LYS A 366 8.05 1.65 -33.64
C LYS A 366 9.54 1.72 -33.88
N GLU A 367 10.17 2.87 -33.64
CA GLU A 367 11.60 3.06 -33.87
C GLU A 367 12.45 2.18 -32.95
N THR A 368 11.91 1.81 -31.78
CA THR A 368 12.62 0.97 -30.81
C THR A 368 12.62 -0.51 -31.17
N ILE A 369 11.79 -0.95 -32.10
CA ILE A 369 11.65 -2.38 -32.43
C ILE A 369 12.92 -2.97 -33.06
N ALA A 370 13.74 -2.15 -33.71
CA ALA A 370 15.01 -2.61 -34.27
C ALA A 370 15.95 -3.20 -33.20
N ASN A 371 15.76 -2.81 -31.93
CA ASN A 371 16.54 -3.30 -30.78
C ASN A 371 15.83 -4.43 -30.02
N VAL A 372 14.63 -4.84 -30.45
CA VAL A 372 13.85 -5.91 -29.84
C VAL A 372 14.25 -7.24 -30.47
N ASP A 373 14.92 -8.09 -29.69
CA ASP A 373 15.25 -9.45 -30.09
C ASP A 373 14.01 -10.35 -30.00
N ILE A 374 13.34 -10.54 -31.14
CA ILE A 374 12.13 -11.37 -31.24
C ILE A 374 12.36 -12.81 -30.78
N ASN A 375 13.59 -13.33 -30.83
CA ASN A 375 13.89 -14.70 -30.40
C ASN A 375 13.77 -14.89 -28.89
N LYS A 376 13.72 -13.80 -28.13
CA LYS A 376 13.47 -13.85 -26.68
C LYS A 376 12.00 -13.97 -26.35
N PHE A 377 11.09 -13.75 -27.30
CA PHE A 377 9.66 -13.91 -27.08
C PHE A 377 9.23 -15.37 -27.27
N VAL A 378 8.48 -15.87 -26.31
CA VAL A 378 7.80 -17.16 -26.39
C VAL A 378 6.34 -16.94 -26.09
N ALA A 379 5.51 -16.98 -27.12
CA ALA A 379 4.07 -16.86 -26.99
C ALA A 379 3.41 -18.23 -26.89
N MET A 380 2.46 -18.37 -25.99
CA MET A 380 1.73 -19.59 -25.67
C MET A 380 0.24 -19.37 -25.93
N GLN A 381 -0.35 -20.15 -26.83
CA GLN A 381 -1.78 -20.14 -27.12
C GLN A 381 -2.36 -21.53 -26.82
N GLY A 382 -3.30 -21.62 -25.88
CA GLY A 382 -3.85 -22.91 -25.44
C GLY A 382 -2.79 -23.90 -24.94
N GLY A 383 -1.71 -23.40 -24.32
CA GLY A 383 -0.58 -24.19 -23.84
C GLY A 383 0.43 -24.62 -24.92
N ILE A 384 0.26 -24.22 -26.18
CA ILE A 384 1.17 -24.51 -27.28
C ILE A 384 2.01 -23.28 -27.61
N GLN A 385 3.32 -23.45 -27.77
CA GLN A 385 4.20 -22.38 -28.23
C GLN A 385 3.92 -22.06 -29.70
N VAL A 386 3.66 -20.78 -30.01
CA VAL A 386 3.47 -20.28 -31.37
C VAL A 386 4.65 -19.42 -31.80
N ASN A 387 4.98 -19.48 -33.09
CA ASN A 387 5.98 -18.57 -33.67
C ASN A 387 5.37 -17.18 -33.81
N VAL A 388 6.10 -16.16 -33.38
CA VAL A 388 5.63 -14.78 -33.38
C VAL A 388 6.52 -13.85 -34.19
N GLY A 389 5.92 -12.77 -34.67
CA GLY A 389 6.60 -11.66 -35.31
C GLY A 389 5.83 -10.36 -35.12
N TRP A 390 6.50 -9.24 -35.39
CA TRP A 390 5.88 -7.92 -35.35
C TRP A 390 5.18 -7.63 -36.69
N ILE A 391 3.91 -7.22 -36.62
CA ILE A 391 3.13 -6.73 -37.75
C ILE A 391 2.84 -5.24 -37.54
N ASP A 392 3.10 -4.43 -38.56
CA ASP A 392 2.75 -3.02 -38.56
C ASP A 392 1.24 -2.81 -38.82
N ARG A 393 0.57 -2.13 -37.87
CA ARG A 393 -0.86 -1.79 -37.92
C ARG A 393 -1.14 -0.30 -38.14
N GLY A 394 -0.13 0.49 -38.54
CA GLY A 394 -0.23 1.94 -38.75
C GLY A 394 0.18 2.73 -37.51
N ASP A 395 -0.54 2.60 -36.40
CA ASP A 395 -0.28 3.38 -35.18
C ASP A 395 0.57 2.63 -34.14
N TYR A 396 0.67 1.31 -34.27
CA TYR A 396 1.46 0.45 -33.39
C TYR A 396 2.00 -0.77 -34.16
N LEU A 397 2.97 -1.44 -33.56
CA LEU A 397 3.37 -2.80 -33.93
C LEU A 397 2.65 -3.78 -33.03
N ALA A 398 2.01 -4.79 -33.60
CA ALA A 398 1.39 -5.89 -32.88
C ALA A 398 2.27 -7.13 -32.92
N LEU A 399 2.38 -7.82 -31.79
CA LEU A 399 2.87 -9.18 -31.79
C LEU A 399 1.75 -10.07 -32.34
N ALA A 400 2.06 -10.81 -33.40
CA ALA A 400 1.13 -11.72 -34.04
C ALA A 400 1.79 -13.07 -34.24
N SER A 401 1.00 -14.15 -34.16
CA SER A 401 1.46 -15.45 -34.59
C SER A 401 1.76 -15.38 -36.09
N GLY A 402 2.97 -15.76 -36.48
CA GLY A 402 3.24 -16.09 -37.87
C GLY A 402 2.44 -17.34 -38.19
N ALA A 403 1.37 -17.21 -38.96
CA ALA A 403 0.71 -18.36 -39.56
C ALA A 403 1.72 -19.00 -40.52
N VAL A 404 2.56 -19.90 -40.03
CA VAL A 404 3.24 -20.87 -40.89
C VAL A 404 2.12 -21.77 -41.37
N PRO A 405 1.75 -21.75 -42.66
CA PRO A 405 0.68 -22.60 -43.14
C PRO A 405 1.02 -24.04 -42.78
N GLU A 406 0.03 -24.80 -42.31
CA GLU A 406 0.26 -26.21 -41.99
C GLU A 406 0.78 -26.93 -43.25
N PRO A 407 1.54 -28.02 -43.12
CA PRO A 407 1.98 -28.80 -44.28
C PRO A 407 0.84 -29.16 -45.24
N ALA A 408 -0.37 -29.38 -44.72
CA ALA A 408 -1.57 -29.62 -45.52
C ALA A 408 -2.04 -28.37 -46.29
N GLN A 409 -1.94 -27.17 -45.70
CA GLN A 409 -2.24 -25.91 -46.37
C GLN A 409 -1.21 -25.61 -47.45
N TRP A 410 0.08 -25.87 -47.19
CA TRP A 410 1.10 -25.83 -48.24
C TRP A 410 0.81 -26.83 -49.36
N ALA A 411 0.49 -28.07 -49.02
CA ALA A 411 0.13 -29.09 -50.01
C ALA A 411 -1.11 -28.69 -50.83
N MET A 412 -2.09 -28.02 -50.23
CA MET A 412 -3.26 -27.48 -50.93
C MET A 412 -2.87 -26.35 -51.88
N ILE A 413 -2.01 -25.43 -51.46
CA ILE A 413 -1.49 -24.35 -52.32
C ILE A 413 -0.70 -24.93 -53.49
N PHE A 414 0.26 -25.81 -53.22
CA PHE A 414 1.05 -26.47 -54.25
C PHE A 414 0.19 -27.35 -55.16
N GLY A 415 -0.80 -28.05 -54.60
CA GLY A 415 -1.75 -28.86 -55.35
C GLY A 415 -2.63 -28.02 -56.29
N ALA A 416 -3.13 -26.88 -55.82
CA ALA A 416 -3.92 -25.95 -56.63
C ALA A 416 -3.08 -25.34 -57.78
N VAL A 417 -1.83 -24.95 -57.50
CA VAL A 417 -0.89 -24.45 -58.51
C VAL A 417 -0.58 -25.54 -59.55
N ALA A 418 -0.29 -26.76 -59.10
CA ALA A 418 -0.05 -27.90 -59.99
C ALA A 418 -1.26 -28.21 -60.87
N LEU A 419 -2.47 -28.16 -60.31
CA LEU A 419 -3.72 -28.34 -61.07
C LEU A 419 -3.92 -27.22 -62.11
N GLY A 420 -3.63 -25.97 -61.75
CA GLY A 420 -3.66 -24.83 -62.66
C GLY A 420 -2.72 -25.01 -63.85
N PHE A 421 -1.47 -25.44 -63.60
CA PHE A 421 -0.52 -25.77 -64.67
C PHE A 421 -0.97 -26.95 -65.53
N ALA A 422 -1.54 -27.99 -64.91
CA ALA A 422 -2.07 -29.14 -65.63
C ALA A 422 -3.24 -28.74 -66.57
N MET A 423 -4.15 -27.89 -66.09
CA MET A 423 -5.25 -27.36 -66.91
C MET A 423 -4.75 -26.43 -68.02
N TYR A 424 -3.78 -25.56 -67.74
CA TYR A 424 -3.17 -24.70 -68.75
C TYR A 424 -2.53 -25.51 -69.87
N ARG A 425 -1.75 -26.55 -69.52
CA ARG A 425 -1.12 -27.45 -70.49
C ARG A 425 -2.13 -28.23 -71.34
N ARG A 426 -3.32 -28.53 -70.81
CA ARG A 426 -4.38 -29.23 -71.56
C ARG A 426 -5.11 -28.33 -72.56
N ARG A 427 -5.08 -27.01 -72.37
CA ARG A 427 -5.74 -26.03 -73.26
C ARG A 427 -4.82 -25.50 -74.38
N LYS A 428 -3.52 -25.60 -74.21
CA LYS A 428 -2.54 -25.47 -75.31
C LYS A 428 -2.44 -26.80 -76.05
#